data_AF-A0A524KGF0-F1
#
_entry.id   AF-A0A524KGF0-F1
#
_cell.length_a   1.000
_cell.length_b   1.000
_cell.length_c   1.000
_cell.angle_alpha   90.00
_cell.angle_beta   90.00
_cell.angle_gamma   90.00
#
_symmetry.space_group_name_H-M   'P 1'
#
loop_
_entity.id
_entity.type
_entity.pdbx_description
1 polymer ?
#
loop_
_entity_poly.entity_id
_entity_poly.type
_entity_poly.pdbx_seq_one_letter_code
_entity_poly.pdbx_strand_id
1 'polypeptide(L)'
;FHLKATGTVPLVCQRCLEGLVLPVTVDVLLTTVRDDSEAASLADPFDAVLLDSGELDLAQVIEDEVLAILPLAARHPETTPCGQAARRNSGETHRPLAGLAKLLGRGDRQTD
;
A
#
# COMPACT_ATOMS: atom_id res chain seq x y z
N PHE A 1 -21.69 -2.64 12.11
CA PHE A 1 -21.00 -2.73 13.40
C PHE A 1 -19.78 -1.83 13.40
N HIS A 2 -19.33 -1.38 14.57
CA HIS A 2 -18.18 -0.48 14.71
C HIS A 2 -16.94 -1.29 15.07
N LEU A 3 -15.92 -1.31 14.21
CA LEU A 3 -14.65 -1.97 14.47
C LEU A 3 -13.61 -0.95 14.95
N LYS A 4 -12.96 -1.26 16.08
CA LYS A 4 -11.80 -0.53 16.58
C LYS A 4 -10.68 -1.49 16.91
N ALA A 5 -9.51 -1.29 16.32
CA ALA A 5 -8.32 -2.07 16.59
C ALA A 5 -7.08 -1.17 16.63
N THR A 6 -6.12 -1.50 17.49
CA THR A 6 -4.83 -0.81 17.58
C THR A 6 -3.73 -1.84 17.77
N GLY A 7 -2.56 -1.59 17.22
CA GLY A 7 -1.43 -2.51 17.34
C GLY A 7 -0.21 -2.05 16.58
N THR A 8 0.71 -2.99 16.37
CA THR A 8 1.94 -2.77 15.60
C THR A 8 2.16 -3.90 14.61
N VAL A 9 2.51 -3.55 13.37
CA VAL A 9 2.80 -4.51 12.30
C VAL A 9 4.31 -4.49 12.02
N PRO A 10 5.02 -5.63 12.18
CA PRO A 10 6.40 -5.76 11.75
C PRO A 10 6.46 -5.86 10.22
N LEU A 11 7.22 -4.96 9.60
CA LEU A 11 7.40 -4.84 8.16
C LEU A 11 8.88 -4.71 7.82
N VAL A 12 9.19 -4.69 6.53
CA VAL A 12 10.52 -4.39 6.00
C VAL A 12 10.50 -3.02 5.34
N CYS A 13 11.47 -2.18 5.69
CA CYS A 13 11.65 -0.88 5.09
C CYS A 13 12.03 -1.01 3.61
N GLN A 14 11.19 -0.53 2.70
CA GLN A 14 11.41 -0.54 1.24
C GLN A 14 12.53 0.40 0.76
N ARG A 15 13.33 0.96 1.66
CA ARG A 15 14.49 1.80 1.34
C ARG A 15 15.81 1.19 1.78
N CYS A 16 15.92 0.79 3.04
CA CYS A 16 17.15 0.19 3.57
C CYS A 16 17.09 -1.34 3.69
N LEU A 17 15.91 -1.95 3.47
CA LEU A 17 15.65 -3.39 3.62
C LEU A 17 15.82 -3.93 5.05
N GLU A 18 15.88 -3.05 6.05
CA GLU A 18 15.91 -3.41 7.47
C GLU A 18 14.49 -3.49 8.05
N GLY A 19 14.36 -4.17 9.18
CA GLY A 19 13.10 -4.28 9.92
C GLY A 19 12.53 -2.91 10.35
N LEU A 20 11.22 -2.77 10.28
CA LEU A 20 10.44 -1.59 10.62
C LEU A 20 9.18 -2.03 11.38
N VAL A 21 8.92 -1.46 12.55
CA VAL A 21 7.66 -1.69 13.28
C VAL A 21 6.75 -0.50 13.07
N LEU A 22 5.60 -0.73 12.42
CA LEU A 22 4.64 0.33 12.09
C LEU A 22 3.44 0.28 13.05
N PRO A 23 3.15 1.34 13.81
CA PRO A 23 1.91 1.42 14.58
C PRO A 23 0.70 1.59 13.64
N VAL A 24 -0.38 0.88 13.94
CA VAL A 24 -1.63 0.90 13.16
C VAL A 24 -2.83 1.14 14.06
N THR A 25 -3.81 1.87 13.54
CA THR A 25 -5.10 2.16 14.20
C THR A 25 -6.20 2.06 13.16
N VAL A 26 -7.18 1.20 13.43
CA VAL A 26 -8.40 1.00 12.64
C VAL A 26 -9.58 1.54 13.44
N ASP A 27 -10.39 2.39 12.82
CA ASP A 27 -11.66 2.91 13.35
C ASP A 27 -12.64 3.07 12.18
N VAL A 28 -13.46 2.05 11.94
CA VAL A 28 -14.30 1.93 10.74
C VAL A 28 -15.70 1.42 11.08
N LEU A 29 -16.70 1.89 10.33
CA LEU A 29 -18.09 1.45 10.43
C LEU A 29 -18.39 0.51 9.26
N LEU A 30 -18.59 -0.77 9.57
CA LEU A 30 -18.82 -1.81 8.57
C LEU A 30 -20.27 -2.30 8.61
N THR A 31 -20.78 -2.82 7.51
CA THR A 31 -22.00 -3.62 7.48
C THR A 31 -21.69 -5.05 7.06
N THR A 32 -22.60 -5.98 7.31
CA THR A 32 -22.46 -7.37 6.86
C THR A 32 -23.43 -7.64 5.73
N VAL A 33 -22.99 -8.38 4.73
CA VAL A 33 -23.80 -8.81 3.58
C VAL A 33 -23.68 -10.32 3.39
N ARG A 34 -24.70 -10.94 2.80
CA ARG A 34 -24.72 -12.38 2.53
C ARG A 34 -24.17 -12.76 1.16
N ASP A 35 -24.23 -11.83 0.23
CA ASP A 35 -23.76 -12.01 -1.14
C ASP A 35 -23.41 -10.67 -1.79
N ASP A 36 -22.76 -10.74 -2.95
CA ASP A 36 -22.33 -9.57 -3.72
C ASP A 36 -23.51 -8.74 -4.25
N SER A 37 -24.71 -9.32 -4.36
CA SER A 37 -25.88 -8.57 -4.82
C SER A 37 -26.41 -7.62 -3.75
N GLU A 38 -26.39 -8.06 -2.48
CA GLU A 38 -26.67 -7.21 -1.33
C GLU A 38 -25.62 -6.10 -1.20
N ALA A 39 -24.33 -6.44 -1.40
CA ALA A 39 -23.22 -5.49 -1.45
C ALA A 39 -23.42 -4.41 -2.53
N ALA A 40 -23.79 -4.79 -3.75
CA ALA A 40 -23.99 -3.85 -4.86
C ALA A 40 -25.22 -2.93 -4.67
N SER A 41 -26.16 -3.32 -3.81
CA SER A 41 -27.34 -2.54 -3.49
C SER A 41 -27.14 -1.54 -2.35
N LEU A 42 -25.98 -1.59 -1.68
CA LEU A 42 -25.67 -0.67 -0.59
C LEU A 42 -25.46 0.75 -1.11
N ALA A 43 -26.18 1.67 -0.46
CA ALA A 43 -25.91 3.09 -0.63
C ALA A 43 -24.65 3.47 0.14
N ASP A 44 -23.88 4.40 -0.41
CA ASP A 44 -22.80 5.07 0.32
C ASP A 44 -23.33 5.61 1.67
N PRO A 45 -22.53 5.55 2.76
CA PRO A 45 -21.09 5.39 2.79
C PRO A 45 -20.61 4.09 3.46
N PHE A 46 -21.38 3.00 3.37
CA PHE A 46 -21.09 1.80 4.15
C PHE A 46 -20.16 0.84 3.42
N ASP A 47 -18.99 0.60 3.99
CA ASP A 47 -18.14 -0.53 3.60
C ASP A 47 -18.75 -1.84 4.13
N ALA A 48 -18.72 -2.89 3.30
CA ALA A 48 -19.43 -4.14 3.55
C ALA A 48 -18.46 -5.33 3.67
N VAL A 49 -18.77 -6.22 4.61
CA VAL A 49 -18.09 -7.50 4.80
C VAL A 49 -19.02 -8.63 4.42
N LEU A 50 -18.55 -9.51 3.53
CA LEU A 50 -19.27 -10.73 3.17
C LEU A 50 -19.18 -11.75 4.31
N LEU A 51 -20.32 -12.31 4.71
CA LEU A 51 -20.37 -13.39 5.68
C LEU A 51 -19.96 -14.72 5.04
N ASP A 52 -19.04 -15.45 5.65
CA ASP A 52 -18.73 -16.83 5.26
C ASP A 52 -19.69 -17.77 5.97
N SER A 53 -20.51 -18.50 5.20
CA SER A 53 -21.46 -19.48 5.73
C SER A 53 -22.43 -18.91 6.79
N GLY A 54 -22.69 -17.60 6.72
CA GLY A 54 -23.55 -16.87 7.65
C GLY A 54 -22.85 -16.37 8.92
N GLU A 55 -21.54 -16.60 9.06
CA GLU A 55 -20.73 -16.15 10.18
C GLU A 55 -19.73 -15.07 9.74
N LEU A 56 -19.29 -14.25 10.71
CA LEU A 56 -18.30 -13.21 10.50
C LEU A 56 -16.93 -13.72 10.92
N ASP A 57 -16.00 -13.87 9.97
CA ASP A 57 -14.59 -14.08 10.29
C ASP A 57 -13.96 -12.74 10.74
N LEU A 58 -13.99 -12.49 12.04
CA LEU A 58 -13.45 -11.26 12.61
C LEU A 58 -11.94 -11.12 12.39
N ALA A 59 -11.18 -12.22 12.32
CA ALA A 59 -9.75 -12.16 12.13
C ALA A 59 -9.42 -11.68 10.71
N GLN A 60 -10.14 -12.21 9.72
CA GLN A 60 -10.02 -11.77 8.33
C GLN A 60 -10.42 -10.30 8.17
N VAL A 61 -11.53 -9.86 8.77
CA VAL A 61 -11.94 -8.45 8.72
C VAL A 61 -10.88 -7.53 9.32
N ILE A 62 -10.30 -7.90 10.46
CA ILE A 62 -9.22 -7.11 11.06
C ILE A 62 -8.01 -7.06 10.14
N GLU A 63 -7.64 -8.18 9.50
CA GLU A 63 -6.53 -8.22 8.55
C GLU A 63 -6.77 -7.29 7.36
N ASP A 64 -7.93 -7.39 6.72
CA ASP A 64 -8.29 -6.58 5.56
C ASP A 64 -8.25 -5.08 5.87
N GLU A 65 -8.80 -4.68 7.03
CA GLU A 65 -8.76 -3.28 7.47
C GLU A 65 -7.36 -2.81 7.83
N VAL A 66 -6.53 -3.67 8.43
CA VAL A 66 -5.12 -3.36 8.69
C VAL A 66 -4.37 -3.20 7.38
N LEU A 67 -4.58 -4.10 6.41
CA LEU A 67 -3.95 -4.03 5.09
C LEU A 67 -4.36 -2.77 4.33
N ALA A 68 -5.63 -2.37 4.39
CA ALA A 68 -6.18 -1.20 3.71
C ALA A 68 -5.51 0.12 4.17
N ILE A 69 -5.07 0.20 5.43
CA ILE A 69 -4.38 1.38 5.97
C ILE A 69 -2.85 1.34 5.84
N LEU A 70 -2.26 0.22 5.40
CA LEU A 70 -0.82 0.14 5.23
C LEU A 70 -0.34 1.05 4.09
N PRO A 71 0.85 1.67 4.23
CA PRO A 71 1.44 2.44 3.15
C PRO A 71 1.85 1.52 1.99
N LEU A 72 1.63 1.99 0.75
CA LEU A 72 2.08 1.29 -0.46
C LEU A 72 3.56 0.90 -0.42
N ALA A 73 4.40 1.73 0.20
CA ALA A 73 5.80 1.41 0.47
C ALA A 73 6.17 1.81 1.89
N ALA A 74 6.22 0.82 2.79
CA ALA A 74 6.62 1.02 4.19
C ALA A 74 8.07 1.51 4.28
N ARG A 75 8.30 2.64 4.95
CA ARG A 75 9.61 3.27 5.10
C ARG A 75 9.80 3.80 6.51
N HIS A 76 11.05 3.83 6.96
CA HIS A 76 11.38 4.52 8.20
C HIS A 76 11.02 6.02 8.10
N PRO A 77 10.56 6.65 9.20
CA PRO A 77 10.23 8.07 9.23
C PRO A 77 11.41 8.94 8.80
N GLU A 78 11.10 10.11 8.25
CA GLU A 78 12.09 11.12 7.80
C GLU A 78 13.00 11.62 8.93
N THR A 79 12.67 11.35 10.20
CA THR A 79 13.50 11.66 11.38
C THR A 79 14.66 10.67 11.59
N THR A 80 14.69 9.55 10.88
CA THR A 80 15.73 8.52 10.99
C THR A 80 16.84 8.71 9.91
N PRO A 81 18.05 8.13 10.09
CA PRO A 81 19.08 8.17 9.07
C PRO A 81 18.64 7.55 7.72
N CYS A 82 17.92 6.42 7.78
CA CYS A 82 17.28 5.84 6.60
C CYS A 82 16.30 6.86 6.00
N GLY A 83 15.40 7.40 6.83
CA GLY A 83 14.54 8.58 6.64
C GLY A 83 15.09 9.64 5.70
N GLN A 84 16.29 10.11 6.00
CA GLN A 84 16.88 11.30 5.38
C GLN A 84 17.68 10.98 4.11
N ALA A 85 17.99 9.71 3.85
CA ALA A 85 18.84 9.31 2.72
C ALA A 85 18.30 9.77 1.34
N ALA A 86 16.98 9.96 1.21
CA ALA A 86 16.37 10.45 -0.02
C ALA A 86 16.74 11.91 -0.36
N ARG A 87 17.10 12.73 0.64
CA ARG A 87 17.40 14.16 0.43
C ARG A 87 18.86 14.45 0.08
N ARG A 88 19.76 13.46 0.20
CA ARG A 88 21.20 13.67 -0.06
C ARG A 88 21.55 13.86 -1.54
N ASN A 89 20.59 13.72 -2.45
CA ASN A 89 20.80 13.84 -3.90
C ASN A 89 20.28 15.16 -4.50
N SER A 90 20.07 16.22 -3.71
CA SER A 90 19.80 17.56 -4.26
C SER A 90 21.07 18.32 -4.71
N GLY A 91 22.17 17.60 -4.98
CA GLY A 91 23.35 18.12 -5.68
C GLY A 91 23.30 17.68 -7.15
N GLU A 92 23.57 18.62 -8.06
CA GLU A 92 23.62 18.53 -9.53
C GLU A 92 22.65 17.53 -10.19
N THR A 93 21.69 18.05 -10.98
CA THR A 93 20.77 17.25 -11.80
C THR A 93 21.52 16.23 -12.65
N HIS A 94 21.69 15.01 -12.13
CA HIS A 94 22.36 13.92 -12.82
C HIS A 94 21.48 13.53 -14.00
N ARG A 95 22.05 13.57 -15.21
CA ARG A 95 21.36 13.20 -16.46
C ARG A 95 21.91 11.86 -17.00
N PRO A 96 21.67 10.73 -16.30
CA PRO A 96 22.24 9.43 -16.65
C PRO A 96 21.81 8.93 -18.04
N LEU A 97 20.65 9.41 -18.51
CA LEU A 97 20.05 9.02 -19.78
C LEU A 97 20.13 10.12 -20.85
N ALA A 98 20.95 11.15 -20.67
CA ALA A 98 21.11 12.23 -21.66
C ALA A 98 21.53 11.73 -23.06
N GLY A 99 22.19 10.56 -23.14
CA GLY A 99 22.63 9.95 -24.39
C GLY A 99 21.59 9.11 -25.12
N LEU A 100 20.40 8.87 -24.55
CA LEU A 100 19.45 7.87 -25.07
C LEU A 100 18.96 8.17 -26.50
N ALA A 101 18.81 9.45 -26.83
CA ALA A 101 18.41 9.90 -28.17
C ALA A 101 19.38 9.42 -29.28
N LYS A 102 20.67 9.24 -28.96
CA LYS A 102 21.68 8.74 -29.92
C LYS A 102 21.57 7.24 -30.17
N LEU A 103 20.93 6.49 -29.28
CA LEU A 103 20.75 5.04 -29.41
C LEU A 103 19.46 4.68 -30.15
N LEU A 104 18.41 5.50 -30.01
CA LEU A 104 17.13 5.30 -30.72
C LEU A 104 17.23 5.59 -32.24
N GLY A 105 18.23 6.36 -32.68
CA GLY A 105 18.48 6.64 -34.10
C GLY A 105 19.32 5.59 -34.85
N ARG A 106 19.74 4.50 -34.19
CA ARG A 106 20.56 3.41 -34.78
C ARG A 106 19.76 2.16 -35.13
N GLY A 107 18.44 2.16 -34.92
CA GLY A 107 17.56 1.07 -35.33
C GLY A 107 17.08 1.23 -36.76
N ASP A 108 17.97 1.08 -37.74
CA ASP A 108 17.53 0.72 -39.09
C ASP A 108 16.99 -0.70 -39.06
N ARG A 109 15.78 -0.84 -39.62
CA ARG A 109 15.03 -2.07 -39.84
C ARG A 109 15.92 -3.14 -40.49
N GLN A 110 16.19 -4.24 -39.79
CA GLN A 110 16.45 -5.51 -40.46
C GLN A 110 15.09 -6.13 -40.79
N THR A 111 14.53 -5.73 -41.92
CA THR A 111 13.55 -6.55 -42.65
C THR A 111 14.33 -7.55 -43.48
N ASP A 112 14.28 -8.82 -43.10
CA ASP A 112 14.22 -9.99 -43.98
C ASP A 112 13.47 -11.10 -43.24
#